data_AF-A0A3D4GUT4-F1
#
_entry.id   AF-A0A3D4GUT4-F1
#
_cell.length_a   1.000
_cell.length_b   1.000
_cell.length_c   1.000
_cell.angle_alpha   90.00
_cell.angle_beta   90.00
_cell.angle_gamma   90.00
#
_symmetry.space_group_name_H-M   'P 1'
#
loop_
_entity.id
_entity.type
_entity.pdbx_description
1 polymer ?
#
loop_
_entity_poly.entity_id
_entity_poly.type
_entity_poly.pdbx_seq_one_letter_code
_entity_poly.pdbx_strand_id
1 'polypeptide(L)'
;MSSFSERDVRRQYEMLQHDPELGLTELKAMDAGQIIGIGLFDNEDDFISECFRYNELGELHASVNPRSLSILDDYAGLKNRMRTLFTDVISEKDIEYVTGLVLPDSRGLSEAARAFLPDVSHLADSELFLPMDEPISIENDDRDGMSKAIARWVYEDIHKTLDLAQFIRVMGTAISGGGWFGKRTKFKKFRPYILEGISAQITGD
;
A
#
# COMPACT_ATOMS: atom_id res chain seq x y z
N MET A 1 20.91 17.35 1.35
CA MET A 1 19.51 17.01 1.69
C MET A 1 19.50 15.58 2.18
N SER A 2 18.79 15.25 3.27
CA SER A 2 18.73 13.88 3.79
C SER A 2 18.05 12.93 2.78
N SER A 3 18.66 11.76 2.55
CA SER A 3 18.11 10.64 1.76
C SER A 3 16.91 9.99 2.44
N PHE A 4 16.67 10.30 3.72
CA PHE A 4 15.55 9.82 4.52
C PHE A 4 14.70 10.96 5.11
N SER A 5 13.39 10.75 5.23
CA SER A 5 12.43 11.68 5.83
C SER A 5 11.43 10.90 6.68
N GLU A 6 11.73 10.73 7.96
CA GLU A 6 10.84 10.04 8.91
C GLU A 6 9.41 10.59 8.85
N ARG A 7 9.25 11.92 8.79
CA ARG A 7 7.94 12.56 8.66
C ARG A 7 7.13 12.08 7.46
N ASP A 8 7.77 11.86 6.31
CA ASP A 8 7.05 11.42 5.11
C ASP A 8 6.72 9.91 5.18
N VAL A 9 7.58 9.12 5.84
CA VAL A 9 7.30 7.70 6.12
C VAL A 9 6.12 7.56 7.09
N ARG A 10 6.11 8.32 8.20
CA ARG A 10 5.00 8.36 9.18
C ARG A 10 3.67 8.67 8.51
N ARG A 11 3.65 9.72 7.68
CA ARG A 11 2.47 10.11 6.89
C ARG A 11 1.97 9.02 5.96
N GLN A 12 2.88 8.28 5.33
CA GLN A 12 2.46 7.15 4.50
C GLN A 12 1.88 6.03 5.36
N TYR A 13 2.52 5.68 6.48
CA TYR A 13 2.01 4.63 7.37
C TYR A 13 0.59 4.94 7.86
N GLU A 14 0.36 6.18 8.31
CA GLU A 14 -0.97 6.69 8.68
C GLU A 14 -1.98 6.59 7.51
N MET A 15 -1.56 6.94 6.30
CA MET A 15 -2.39 6.90 5.10
C MET A 15 -2.84 5.47 4.72
N LEU A 16 -2.07 4.43 5.05
CA LEU A 16 -2.41 3.03 4.76
C LEU A 16 -3.58 2.50 5.61
N GLN A 17 -3.79 3.08 6.79
CA GLN A 17 -4.87 2.69 7.72
C GLN A 17 -4.86 1.21 8.11
N HIS A 18 -3.68 0.61 8.21
CA HIS A 18 -3.51 -0.76 8.69
C HIS A 18 -3.56 -0.78 10.22
N ASP A 19 -4.76 -0.68 10.77
CA ASP A 19 -4.97 -0.91 12.20
C ASP A 19 -4.39 -2.30 12.59
N PRO A 20 -3.69 -2.43 13.73
CA PRO A 20 -3.12 -3.70 14.16
C PRO A 20 -4.13 -4.85 14.27
N GLU A 21 -5.41 -4.56 14.46
CA GLU A 21 -6.50 -5.53 14.47
C GLU A 21 -6.91 -5.98 13.06
N LEU A 22 -6.70 -5.14 12.04
CA LEU A 22 -6.99 -5.45 10.63
C LEU A 22 -5.88 -6.28 9.97
N GLY A 23 -4.63 -6.12 10.42
CA GLY A 23 -3.51 -6.93 9.96
C GLY A 23 -2.18 -6.21 9.91
N LEU A 24 -1.32 -6.68 9.00
CA LEU A 24 0.10 -6.35 8.95
C LEU A 24 0.43 -5.56 7.69
N THR A 25 1.14 -4.45 7.83
CA THR A 25 1.77 -3.76 6.72
C THR A 25 2.95 -4.58 6.22
N GLU A 26 2.91 -5.03 4.98
CA GLU A 26 4.06 -5.68 4.36
C GLU A 26 5.03 -4.61 3.83
N LEU A 27 6.32 -4.77 4.13
CA LEU A 27 7.40 -3.94 3.57
C LEU A 27 8.34 -4.82 2.77
N LYS A 28 8.54 -4.49 1.49
CA LYS A 28 9.52 -5.10 0.58
C LYS A 28 10.66 -4.15 0.32
N ALA A 29 11.89 -4.67 0.36
CA ALA A 29 13.07 -4.03 -0.20
C ALA A 29 13.41 -4.74 -1.52
N MET A 30 13.59 -3.95 -2.58
CA MET A 30 13.88 -4.45 -3.92
C MET A 30 15.16 -3.81 -4.48
N ASP A 31 16.04 -4.62 -5.05
CA ASP A 31 17.21 -4.15 -5.78
C ASP A 31 17.25 -4.78 -7.17
N ALA A 32 17.42 -3.95 -8.21
CA ALA A 32 17.38 -4.36 -9.61
C ALA A 32 16.20 -5.29 -9.99
N GLY A 33 15.03 -5.06 -9.38
CA GLY A 33 13.81 -5.87 -9.60
C GLY A 33 13.76 -7.18 -8.82
N GLN A 34 14.76 -7.47 -7.99
CA GLN A 34 14.80 -8.64 -7.10
C GLN A 34 14.43 -8.25 -5.68
N ILE A 35 13.65 -9.10 -5.01
CA ILE A 35 13.39 -8.95 -3.58
C ILE A 35 14.69 -9.25 -2.81
N ILE A 36 15.08 -8.34 -1.94
CA ILE A 36 16.25 -8.47 -1.05
C ILE A 36 15.87 -8.43 0.44
N GLY A 37 14.60 -8.15 0.74
CA GLY A 37 14.06 -8.25 2.09
C GLY A 37 12.56 -8.08 2.16
N ILE A 38 11.94 -8.75 3.13
CA ILE A 38 10.51 -8.67 3.43
C ILE A 38 10.34 -8.57 4.96
N GLY A 39 9.40 -7.75 5.43
CA GLY A 39 8.92 -7.75 6.81
C GLY A 39 7.42 -7.48 6.89
N LEU A 40 6.81 -7.81 8.03
CA LEU A 40 5.38 -7.67 8.31
C LEU A 40 5.19 -6.86 9.59
N PHE A 41 4.49 -5.74 9.53
CA PHE A 41 4.49 -4.74 10.60
C PHE A 41 3.10 -4.44 11.14
N ASP A 42 2.92 -4.57 12.45
CA ASP A 42 1.71 -4.13 13.18
C ASP A 42 1.96 -2.84 13.97
N ASN A 43 3.16 -2.23 13.86
CA ASN A 43 3.43 -0.96 14.50
C ASN A 43 4.31 -0.03 13.65
N GLU A 44 4.02 1.27 13.82
CA GLU A 44 4.62 2.35 13.04
C GLU A 44 6.13 2.50 13.29
N ASP A 45 6.57 2.41 14.56
CA ASP A 45 7.96 2.69 14.90
C ASP A 45 8.93 1.65 14.35
N ASP A 46 8.59 0.36 14.40
CA ASP A 46 9.39 -0.71 13.81
C ASP A 46 9.38 -0.62 12.27
N PHE A 47 8.23 -0.28 11.67
CA PHE A 47 8.13 -0.05 10.23
C PHE A 47 9.08 1.05 9.76
N ILE A 48 9.12 2.18 10.48
CA ILE A 48 10.00 3.32 10.17
C ILE A 48 11.47 2.96 10.38
N SER A 49 11.77 2.27 11.47
CA SER A 49 13.12 1.81 11.79
C SER A 49 13.68 0.94 10.67
N GLU A 50 12.88 0.00 10.17
CA GLU A 50 13.29 -0.88 9.06
C GLU A 50 13.32 -0.14 7.72
N CYS A 51 12.43 0.82 7.47
CA CYS A 51 12.54 1.72 6.32
C CYS A 51 13.85 2.51 6.33
N PHE A 52 14.28 3.03 7.48
CA PHE A 52 15.56 3.71 7.63
C PHE A 52 16.73 2.74 7.38
N ARG A 53 16.66 1.52 7.91
CA ARG A 53 17.70 0.50 7.77
C ARG A 53 17.93 0.05 6.33
N TYR A 54 16.87 -0.07 5.53
CA TYR A 54 16.96 -0.48 4.11
C TYR A 54 17.00 0.67 3.11
N ASN A 55 16.86 1.92 3.55
CA ASN A 55 16.70 3.10 2.71
C ASN A 55 17.68 3.21 1.53
N GLU A 56 18.93 2.76 1.72
CA GLU A 56 20.01 2.87 0.73
C GLU A 56 20.44 1.51 0.15
N LEU A 57 19.75 0.44 0.54
CA LEU A 57 20.01 -0.92 0.05
C LEU A 57 19.16 -1.27 -1.18
N GLY A 58 18.03 -0.58 -1.38
CA GLY A 58 17.12 -0.81 -2.49
C GLY A 58 15.89 0.09 -2.44
N GLU A 59 14.99 -0.06 -3.40
CA GLU A 59 13.69 0.60 -3.39
C GLU A 59 12.78 -0.08 -2.37
N LEU A 60 12.14 0.73 -1.52
CA LEU A 60 11.21 0.24 -0.52
C LEU A 60 9.77 0.36 -0.99
N HIS A 61 9.00 -0.69 -0.80
CA HIS A 61 7.59 -0.78 -1.18
C HIS A 61 6.75 -1.27 -0.02
N ALA A 62 5.66 -0.57 0.30
CA ALA A 62 4.68 -1.01 1.29
C ALA A 62 3.45 -1.57 0.59
N SER A 63 2.84 -2.63 1.14
CA SER A 63 1.52 -3.08 0.67
C SER A 63 0.49 -1.99 0.93
N VAL A 64 -0.48 -1.89 0.01
CA VAL A 64 -1.60 -0.95 0.12
C VAL A 64 -2.67 -1.46 1.08
N ASN A 65 -2.85 -2.78 1.10
CA ASN A 65 -3.81 -3.48 1.95
C ASN A 65 -3.05 -4.33 2.98
N PRO A 66 -3.61 -4.53 4.19
CA PRO A 66 -2.96 -5.29 5.25
C PRO A 66 -2.98 -6.79 4.95
N ARG A 67 -1.97 -7.49 5.44
CA ARG A 67 -1.92 -8.95 5.43
C ARG A 67 -2.55 -9.51 6.71
N SER A 68 -3.34 -10.56 6.59
CA SER A 68 -3.94 -11.30 7.70
C SER A 68 -2.89 -11.65 8.74
N LEU A 69 -3.27 -11.58 10.02
CA LEU A 69 -2.41 -12.01 11.12
C LEU A 69 -2.06 -13.50 11.04
N SER A 70 -2.90 -14.31 10.38
CA SER A 70 -2.69 -15.76 10.21
C SER A 70 -1.39 -16.10 9.46
N ILE A 71 -0.88 -15.19 8.62
CA ILE A 71 0.39 -15.39 7.90
C ILE A 71 1.57 -15.58 8.86
N LEU A 72 1.47 -15.08 10.10
CA LEU A 72 2.50 -15.23 11.11
C LEU A 72 2.63 -16.66 11.64
N ASP A 73 1.64 -17.53 11.43
CA ASP A 73 1.74 -18.95 11.80
C ASP A 73 2.90 -19.63 11.05
N ASP A 74 3.11 -19.27 9.78
CA ASP A 74 4.20 -19.76 8.94
C ASP A 74 5.41 -18.81 8.92
N TYR A 75 5.21 -17.51 9.17
CA TYR A 75 6.22 -16.46 8.97
C TYR A 75 6.45 -15.56 10.17
N ALA A 76 6.26 -16.06 11.41
CA ALA A 76 6.47 -15.31 12.66
C ALA A 76 7.79 -14.54 12.72
N GLY A 77 8.86 -15.06 12.10
CA GLY A 77 10.18 -14.43 12.06
C GLY A 77 10.26 -13.11 11.28
N LEU A 78 9.21 -12.76 10.54
CA LEU A 78 9.04 -11.50 9.79
C LEU A 78 8.31 -10.41 10.59
N LYS A 79 7.72 -10.75 11.74
CA LYS A 79 6.97 -9.79 12.56
C LYS A 79 7.89 -8.65 13.03
N ASN A 80 7.53 -7.42 12.67
CA ASN A 80 8.18 -6.17 13.02
C ASN A 80 9.67 -6.11 12.71
N ARG A 81 10.12 -6.87 11.71
CA ARG A 81 11.52 -6.90 11.28
C ARG A 81 11.62 -7.45 9.87
N MET A 82 12.41 -6.79 9.03
CA MET A 82 12.70 -7.37 7.72
C MET A 82 13.76 -8.47 7.80
N ARG A 83 13.55 -9.53 7.04
CA ARG A 83 14.51 -10.60 6.78
C ARG A 83 14.88 -10.59 5.31
N THR A 84 16.16 -10.86 5.03
CA THR A 84 16.62 -11.10 3.67
C THR A 84 16.01 -12.38 3.16
N LEU A 85 15.15 -12.25 2.15
CA LEU A 85 14.52 -13.33 1.42
C LEU A 85 14.70 -13.05 -0.07
N PHE A 86 14.90 -14.09 -0.86
CA PHE A 86 15.08 -13.99 -2.32
C PHE A 86 13.84 -14.43 -3.11
N THR A 87 12.76 -14.75 -2.41
CA THR A 87 11.47 -15.15 -2.97
C THR A 87 10.37 -14.41 -2.26
N ASP A 88 9.31 -14.08 -3.00
CA ASP A 88 8.08 -13.60 -2.39
C ASP A 88 7.41 -14.77 -1.66
N VAL A 89 7.05 -14.54 -0.40
CA VAL A 89 6.39 -15.54 0.46
C VAL A 89 4.97 -15.14 0.79
N ILE A 90 4.51 -14.01 0.26
CA ILE A 90 3.22 -13.40 0.57
C ILE A 90 2.40 -13.35 -0.71
N SER A 91 1.11 -13.65 -0.59
CA SER A 91 0.17 -13.75 -1.71
C SER A 91 -1.01 -12.81 -1.52
N GLU A 92 -1.76 -12.59 -2.60
CA GLU A 92 -3.04 -11.87 -2.54
C GLU A 92 -4.06 -12.54 -1.61
N LYS A 93 -3.96 -13.87 -1.40
CA LYS A 93 -4.84 -14.62 -0.50
C LYS A 93 -4.70 -14.20 0.96
N ASP A 94 -3.55 -13.63 1.31
CA ASP A 94 -3.25 -13.16 2.65
C ASP A 94 -3.90 -11.80 2.93
N ILE A 95 -4.69 -11.21 2.03
CA ILE A 95 -5.41 -9.95 2.26
C ILE A 95 -6.83 -10.26 2.73
N GLU A 96 -7.19 -9.87 3.94
CA GLU A 96 -8.57 -10.02 4.45
C GLU A 96 -9.37 -8.72 4.39
N TYR A 97 -8.70 -7.58 4.20
CA TYR A 97 -9.35 -6.27 4.17
C TYR A 97 -8.79 -5.41 3.05
N VAL A 98 -9.66 -4.62 2.41
CA VAL A 98 -9.25 -3.51 1.54
C VAL A 98 -9.33 -2.22 2.35
N THR A 99 -8.19 -1.58 2.57
CA THR A 99 -8.07 -0.29 3.28
C THR A 99 -7.73 0.86 2.34
N GLY A 100 -7.25 0.55 1.13
CA GLY A 100 -7.00 1.55 0.11
C GLY A 100 -6.86 0.96 -1.28
N LEU A 101 -6.84 1.85 -2.27
CA LEU A 101 -6.62 1.53 -3.68
C LEU A 101 -5.57 2.46 -4.27
N VAL A 102 -4.78 1.92 -5.18
CA VAL A 102 -3.83 2.68 -5.99
C VAL A 102 -4.24 2.65 -7.44
N LEU A 103 -4.40 3.84 -8.02
CA LEU A 103 -4.80 4.01 -9.41
C LEU A 103 -3.65 4.66 -10.18
N PRO A 104 -3.35 4.19 -11.40
CA PRO A 104 -2.20 4.69 -12.16
C PRO A 104 -2.36 6.18 -12.53
N ASP A 105 -3.56 6.61 -12.89
CA ASP A 105 -3.92 8.00 -13.13
C ASP A 105 -5.45 8.19 -13.12
N SER A 106 -5.92 9.38 -13.47
CA SER A 106 -7.34 9.74 -13.48
C SER A 106 -8.09 9.38 -14.76
N ARG A 107 -7.42 8.80 -15.77
CA ARG A 107 -8.04 8.48 -17.07
C ARG A 107 -8.85 7.21 -16.95
N GLY A 108 -10.06 7.23 -17.53
CA GLY A 108 -10.94 6.07 -17.56
C GLY A 108 -11.61 5.75 -16.23
N LEU A 109 -11.45 6.60 -15.20
CA LEU A 109 -12.22 6.48 -13.96
C LEU A 109 -13.71 6.74 -14.21
N SER A 110 -14.58 6.05 -13.48
CA SER A 110 -16.02 6.28 -13.39
C SER A 110 -16.35 7.68 -12.88
N GLU A 111 -17.61 8.10 -13.01
CA GLU A 111 -18.04 9.37 -12.41
C GLU A 111 -17.91 9.34 -10.88
N ALA A 112 -18.28 8.22 -10.26
CA ALA A 112 -18.21 8.01 -8.82
C ALA A 112 -16.77 8.15 -8.29
N ALA A 113 -15.80 7.46 -8.88
CA ALA A 113 -14.41 7.54 -8.47
C ALA A 113 -13.79 8.92 -8.73
N ARG A 114 -14.21 9.62 -9.79
CA ARG A 114 -13.73 10.98 -10.09
C ARG A 114 -14.13 12.01 -9.04
N ALA A 115 -15.28 11.82 -8.39
CA ALA A 115 -15.77 12.74 -7.37
C ALA A 115 -14.76 12.90 -6.20
N PHE A 116 -13.94 11.89 -5.95
CA PHE A 116 -12.96 11.86 -4.85
C PHE A 116 -11.58 12.44 -5.20
N LEU A 117 -11.27 12.67 -6.48
CA LEU A 117 -9.95 13.17 -6.93
C LEU A 117 -9.45 14.46 -6.24
N PRO A 118 -10.29 15.42 -5.81
CA PRO A 118 -9.83 16.59 -5.06
C PRO A 118 -9.17 16.24 -3.71
N ASP A 119 -9.47 15.06 -3.17
CA ASP A 119 -9.16 14.65 -1.80
C ASP A 119 -8.22 13.46 -1.71
N VAL A 120 -7.85 12.85 -2.84
CA VAL A 120 -6.83 11.79 -2.88
C VAL A 120 -5.41 12.31 -2.65
N SER A 121 -4.54 11.42 -2.16
CA SER A 121 -3.10 11.62 -2.14
C SER A 121 -2.50 11.32 -3.53
N HIS A 122 -1.56 12.15 -3.97
CA HIS A 122 -0.80 11.93 -5.20
C HIS A 122 0.62 11.50 -4.84
N LEU A 123 0.97 10.29 -5.26
CA LEU A 123 2.26 9.67 -5.00
C LEU A 123 3.34 10.19 -5.97
N ALA A 124 4.59 9.79 -5.74
CA ALA A 124 5.73 10.25 -6.52
C ALA A 124 5.59 9.95 -8.03
N ASP A 125 5.02 8.80 -8.38
CA ASP A 125 4.93 8.30 -9.75
C ASP A 125 3.68 8.77 -10.50
N SER A 126 2.95 9.75 -9.94
CA SER A 126 1.66 10.27 -10.43
C SER A 126 0.46 9.37 -10.15
N GLU A 127 0.69 8.25 -9.47
CA GLU A 127 -0.35 7.39 -8.95
C GLU A 127 -1.21 8.14 -7.92
N LEU A 128 -2.46 7.73 -7.84
CA LEU A 128 -3.46 8.23 -6.93
C LEU A 128 -3.69 7.18 -5.84
N PHE A 129 -3.59 7.58 -4.58
CA PHE A 129 -3.95 6.74 -3.46
C PHE A 129 -5.31 7.15 -2.91
N LEU A 130 -6.26 6.22 -2.97
CA LEU A 130 -7.63 6.36 -2.47
C LEU A 130 -7.74 5.54 -1.18
N PRO A 131 -7.71 6.17 0.01
CA PRO A 131 -8.06 5.47 1.24
C PRO A 131 -9.55 5.11 1.23
N MET A 132 -9.90 3.95 1.76
CA MET A 132 -11.28 3.60 2.06
C MET A 132 -11.76 4.38 3.29
N ASP A 133 -13.07 4.57 3.42
CA ASP A 133 -13.65 5.12 4.65
C ASP A 133 -13.81 4.12 5.77
N GLU A 134 -14.22 2.92 5.39
CA GLU A 134 -14.25 1.77 6.27
C GLU A 134 -13.53 0.60 5.59
N PRO A 135 -12.76 -0.21 6.32
CA PRO A 135 -12.14 -1.39 5.74
C PRO A 135 -13.19 -2.32 5.12
N ILE A 136 -13.01 -2.69 3.86
CA ILE A 136 -13.91 -3.64 3.19
C ILE A 136 -13.39 -5.05 3.47
N SER A 137 -14.14 -5.83 4.24
CA SER A 137 -13.80 -7.24 4.50
C SER A 137 -13.91 -8.08 3.23
N ILE A 138 -12.93 -8.96 3.02
CA ILE A 138 -12.90 -9.92 1.93
C ILE A 138 -13.13 -11.30 2.52
N GLU A 139 -14.30 -11.89 2.24
CA GLU A 139 -14.50 -13.30 2.53
C GLU A 139 -13.65 -14.15 1.57
N ASN A 140 -13.04 -15.23 2.09
CA ASN A 140 -12.10 -16.07 1.33
C ASN A 140 -12.66 -16.58 -0.01
N ASP A 141 -13.97 -16.82 -0.07
CA ASP A 141 -14.65 -17.40 -1.23
C ASP A 141 -15.12 -16.33 -2.24
N ASP A 142 -15.07 -15.03 -1.89
CA ASP A 142 -15.62 -13.93 -2.69
C ASP A 142 -14.57 -12.91 -3.15
N ARG A 143 -13.27 -13.23 -3.05
CA ARG A 143 -12.19 -12.31 -3.45
C ARG A 143 -12.31 -11.81 -4.90
N ASP A 144 -12.63 -12.70 -5.83
CA ASP A 144 -12.85 -12.33 -7.24
C ASP A 144 -14.10 -11.46 -7.42
N GLY A 145 -15.16 -11.72 -6.63
CA GLY A 145 -16.36 -10.89 -6.60
C GLY A 145 -16.05 -9.48 -6.11
N MET A 146 -15.32 -9.36 -4.99
CA MET A 146 -14.88 -8.07 -4.44
C MET A 146 -13.96 -7.31 -5.40
N SER A 147 -12.98 -7.98 -5.99
CA SER A 147 -12.10 -7.39 -7.01
C SER A 147 -12.89 -6.83 -8.20
N LYS A 148 -13.92 -7.54 -8.66
CA LYS A 148 -14.82 -7.07 -9.73
C LYS A 148 -15.73 -5.94 -9.27
N ALA A 149 -16.26 -5.99 -8.05
CA ALA A 149 -17.09 -4.92 -7.50
C ALA A 149 -16.30 -3.60 -7.43
N ILE A 150 -15.08 -3.65 -6.91
CA ILE A 150 -14.16 -2.51 -6.89
C ILE A 150 -13.85 -2.05 -8.31
N ALA A 151 -13.46 -2.95 -9.22
CA ALA A 151 -13.14 -2.57 -10.61
C ALA A 151 -14.33 -1.93 -11.33
N ARG A 152 -15.55 -2.42 -11.08
CA ARG A 152 -16.78 -1.84 -11.61
C ARG A 152 -17.02 -0.44 -11.03
N TRP A 153 -16.83 -0.24 -9.73
CA TRP A 153 -16.94 1.08 -9.12
C TRP A 153 -15.87 2.05 -9.67
N VAL A 154 -14.63 1.61 -9.82
CA VAL A 154 -13.51 2.44 -10.30
C VAL A 154 -13.63 2.79 -11.78
N TYR A 155 -14.03 1.86 -12.64
CA TYR A 155 -13.92 1.99 -14.10
C TYR A 155 -15.26 1.88 -14.86
N GLU A 156 -16.39 1.63 -14.18
CA GLU A 156 -17.68 1.29 -14.80
C GLU A 156 -17.59 0.08 -15.76
N ASP A 157 -16.60 -0.80 -15.55
CA ASP A 157 -16.32 -1.95 -16.42
C ASP A 157 -16.47 -3.27 -15.65
N ILE A 158 -17.49 -4.05 -16.04
CA ILE A 158 -17.84 -5.32 -15.41
C ILE A 158 -16.89 -6.48 -15.78
N HIS A 159 -16.01 -6.27 -16.78
CA HIS A 159 -15.07 -7.29 -17.25
C HIS A 159 -13.68 -7.13 -16.65
N LYS A 160 -13.41 -6.01 -15.97
CA LYS A 160 -12.15 -5.78 -15.28
C LYS A 160 -12.15 -6.40 -13.89
N THR A 161 -10.97 -6.82 -13.48
CA THR A 161 -10.61 -7.11 -12.09
C THR A 161 -9.56 -6.10 -11.65
N LEU A 162 -9.51 -5.81 -10.37
CA LEU A 162 -8.44 -5.04 -9.76
C LEU A 162 -7.56 -5.97 -8.93
N ASP A 163 -6.25 -5.95 -9.16
CA ASP A 163 -5.29 -6.62 -8.29
C ASP A 163 -5.32 -5.96 -6.91
N LEU A 164 -5.61 -6.73 -5.86
CA LEU A 164 -5.67 -6.22 -4.49
C LEU A 164 -4.30 -6.25 -3.80
N ALA A 165 -3.32 -6.99 -4.34
CA ALA A 165 -1.95 -7.06 -3.84
C ALA A 165 -1.07 -5.90 -4.34
N GLN A 166 -1.63 -4.69 -4.30
CA GLN A 166 -0.95 -3.48 -4.74
C GLN A 166 0.15 -3.06 -3.76
N PHE A 167 1.21 -2.47 -4.31
CA PHE A 167 2.31 -1.90 -3.54
C PHE A 167 2.57 -0.47 -3.97
N ILE A 168 2.97 0.35 -3.02
CA ILE A 168 3.42 1.73 -3.26
C ILE A 168 4.85 1.90 -2.77
N ARG A 169 5.63 2.68 -3.51
CA ARG A 169 6.95 3.08 -3.03
C ARG A 169 6.82 3.82 -1.70
N VAL A 170 7.74 3.58 -0.77
CA VAL A 170 7.74 4.28 0.52
C VAL A 170 8.20 5.72 0.33
N MET A 171 7.34 6.67 0.67
CA MET A 171 7.62 8.10 0.66
C MET A 171 8.64 8.42 1.74
N GLY A 172 9.54 9.36 1.43
CA GLY A 172 10.62 9.73 2.34
C GLY A 172 11.86 8.87 2.24
N THR A 173 11.88 7.79 1.45
CA THR A 173 13.07 6.94 1.25
C THR A 173 13.84 7.31 -0.02
N ALA A 174 15.08 6.82 -0.18
CA ALA A 174 15.93 7.14 -1.31
C ALA A 174 15.37 6.56 -2.63
N ILE A 175 15.63 7.27 -3.73
CA ILE A 175 15.34 6.76 -5.08
C ILE A 175 16.58 6.01 -5.58
N SER A 176 16.42 4.74 -5.94
CA SER A 176 17.51 3.94 -6.51
C SER A 176 18.07 4.56 -7.79
N GLY A 177 19.40 4.51 -7.93
CA GLY A 177 20.11 5.12 -9.07
C GLY A 177 20.29 6.64 -8.99
N GLY A 178 19.84 7.31 -7.92
CA GLY A 178 20.21 8.69 -7.64
C GLY A 178 21.67 8.77 -7.18
N GLY A 179 22.53 9.49 -7.92
CA GLY A 179 23.93 9.72 -7.51
C GLY A 179 24.07 10.46 -6.17
N TRP A 180 25.26 10.98 -5.84
CA TRP A 180 25.61 11.62 -4.55
C TRP A 180 24.65 12.74 -4.03
N PHE A 181 23.71 13.21 -4.85
CA PHE A 181 22.62 14.11 -4.49
C PHE A 181 21.25 13.41 -4.44
N GLY A 182 21.24 12.14 -4.01
CA GLY A 182 20.10 11.22 -4.05
C GLY A 182 18.79 11.91 -3.68
N LYS A 183 17.89 12.00 -4.65
CA LYS A 183 16.53 12.47 -4.40
C LYS A 183 15.83 11.39 -3.58
N ARG A 184 15.04 11.82 -2.60
CA ARG A 184 14.10 10.94 -1.92
C ARG A 184 12.74 10.97 -2.61
N THR A 185 12.00 9.89 -2.48
CA THR A 185 10.60 9.78 -2.90
C THR A 185 9.77 10.76 -2.08
N LYS A 186 8.86 11.52 -2.72
CA LYS A 186 8.02 12.52 -2.05
C LYS A 186 6.61 12.47 -2.61
N PHE A 187 5.63 12.72 -1.76
CA PHE A 187 4.28 13.05 -2.19
C PHE A 187 4.30 14.25 -3.14
N LYS A 188 3.55 14.16 -4.24
CA LYS A 188 3.18 15.33 -5.04
C LYS A 188 2.12 16.16 -4.32
N LYS A 189 1.22 15.46 -3.62
CA LYS A 189 0.19 16.03 -2.75
C LYS A 189 -0.16 15.00 -1.70
N PHE A 190 -0.13 15.39 -0.43
CA PHE A 190 -0.53 14.54 0.68
C PHE A 190 -1.90 14.99 1.21
N ARG A 191 -2.80 14.03 1.39
CA ARG A 191 -4.11 14.20 2.00
C ARG A 191 -4.27 13.14 3.11
N PRO A 192 -4.39 13.55 4.38
CA PRO A 192 -4.44 12.62 5.51
C PRO A 192 -5.85 12.04 5.78
N TYR A 193 -6.88 12.52 5.09
CA TYR A 193 -8.26 12.23 5.49
C TYR A 193 -8.83 10.98 4.81
N ILE A 194 -9.68 10.33 5.58
CA ILE A 194 -10.60 9.28 5.20
C ILE A 194 -11.64 9.86 4.19
N LEU A 195 -11.89 9.16 3.09
CA LEU A 195 -12.83 9.59 2.04
C LEU A 195 -14.21 8.97 2.30
N GLU A 196 -15.11 9.72 2.95
CA GLU A 196 -16.42 9.21 3.35
C GLU A 196 -17.28 8.68 2.17
N GLY A 197 -17.85 7.49 2.35
CA GLY A 197 -18.82 6.85 1.47
C GLY A 197 -18.25 6.02 0.32
N ILE A 198 -16.93 5.79 0.23
CA ILE A 198 -16.35 4.94 -0.83
C ILE A 198 -16.75 3.49 -0.62
N SER A 199 -16.58 2.98 0.61
CA SER A 199 -16.83 1.58 0.95
C SER A 199 -18.28 1.20 0.71
N ALA A 200 -19.23 2.00 1.21
CA ALA A 200 -20.66 1.82 0.98
C ALA A 200 -21.04 1.84 -0.52
N GLN A 201 -20.43 2.73 -1.32
CA GLN A 201 -20.67 2.75 -2.77
C GLN A 201 -20.15 1.50 -3.50
N ILE A 202 -19.11 0.87 -2.98
CA ILE A 202 -18.54 -0.37 -3.53
C ILE A 202 -19.37 -1.58 -3.09
N THR A 203 -19.72 -1.68 -1.81
CA THR A 203 -20.44 -2.83 -1.23
C THR A 203 -21.94 -2.80 -1.50
N GLY A 204 -22.52 -1.61 -1.73
CA GLY A 204 -23.95 -1.41 -1.93
C GLY A 204 -24.76 -1.25 -0.64
N ASP A 205 -24.08 -0.88 0.45
CA ASP A 205 -24.67 -0.62 1.78
C ASP A 205 -25.23 0.80 1.94
#